data_AF-A0A258KDP9-F1
#
_entry.id   AF-A0A258KDP9-F1
#
_cell.length_a   1.000
_cell.length_b   1.000
_cell.length_c   1.000
_cell.angle_alpha   90.00
_cell.angle_beta   90.00
_cell.angle_gamma   90.00
#
_symmetry.space_group_name_H-M   'P 1'
#
loop_
_entity.id
_entity.type
_entity.pdbx_description
1 polymer ?
#
loop_
_entity_poly.entity_id
_entity_poly.type
_entity_poly.pdbx_seq_one_letter_code
_entity_poly.pdbx_strand_id
1 'polypeptide(L)'
;MAHQIPSDGTLLPLMEEFYTIQGEGFHSGKAAYFIRLGGCDVGCHWCDVKESWDAELHPLTYTDQIVKNAEKYPGKAVVVTGGEPLIYNLDYLTSELQKRGIKTFIETSGAYPLSGTWDWICLSPKKFKAPRPDIAPLAGELKV
;
A
#
# COMPACT_ATOMS: atom_id res chain seq x y z
N MET A 1 -24.66 -0.47 1.94
CA MET A 1 -24.27 -1.62 2.79
C MET A 1 -22.76 -1.62 2.76
N ALA A 2 -22.11 -1.25 3.86
CA ALA A 2 -20.65 -1.15 3.88
C ALA A 2 -20.05 -2.50 3.50
N HIS A 3 -19.16 -2.50 2.52
CA HIS A 3 -18.41 -3.69 2.13
C HIS A 3 -17.73 -4.27 3.39
N GLN A 4 -18.09 -5.48 3.81
CA GLN A 4 -17.39 -6.16 4.88
C GLN A 4 -16.02 -6.59 4.34
N ILE A 5 -14.99 -5.80 4.66
CA ILE A 5 -13.60 -6.13 4.33
C ILE A 5 -13.11 -7.12 5.41
N PRO A 6 -12.75 -8.35 5.04
CA PRO A 6 -12.21 -9.32 5.98
C PRO A 6 -10.93 -8.81 6.66
N SER A 7 -10.80 -9.07 7.95
CA SER A 7 -9.61 -8.69 8.74
C SER A 7 -8.39 -9.57 8.48
N ASP A 8 -8.54 -10.65 7.72
CA ASP A 8 -7.47 -11.57 7.33
C ASP A 8 -6.67 -11.11 6.09
N GLY A 9 -7.09 -10.01 5.44
CA GLY A 9 -6.42 -9.47 4.26
C GLY A 9 -6.62 -10.31 2.99
N THR A 10 -7.60 -11.22 2.94
CA THR A 10 -7.89 -12.05 1.76
C THR A 10 -8.65 -11.32 0.65
N LEU A 11 -9.42 -10.29 1.00
CA LEU A 11 -10.05 -9.35 0.08
C LEU A 11 -9.65 -7.92 0.45
N LEU A 12 -9.26 -7.14 -0.56
CA LEU A 12 -8.86 -5.74 -0.39
C LEU A 12 -9.63 -4.84 -1.36
N PRO A 13 -10.00 -3.61 -0.97
CA PRO A 13 -10.60 -2.63 -1.89
C PRO A 13 -9.51 -2.11 -2.82
N LEU A 14 -9.49 -2.61 -4.05
CA LEU A 14 -8.48 -2.27 -5.05
C LEU A 14 -8.97 -1.11 -5.91
N MET A 15 -8.36 0.06 -5.77
CA MET A 15 -8.67 1.21 -6.62
C MET A 15 -8.06 1.03 -8.01
N GLU A 16 -6.76 0.75 -8.07
CA GLU A 16 -6.05 0.51 -9.32
C GLU A 16 -4.80 -0.34 -9.11
N GLU A 17 -4.38 -1.04 -10.16
CA GLU A 17 -3.11 -1.74 -10.20
C GLU A 17 -2.48 -1.60 -11.59
N PHE A 18 -1.17 -1.37 -11.65
CA PHE A 18 -0.47 -1.15 -12.92
C PHE A 18 1.04 -1.32 -12.79
N TYR A 19 1.70 -1.66 -13.90
CA TYR A 19 3.15 -1.76 -13.98
C TYR A 19 3.76 -0.49 -14.56
N THR A 20 4.67 0.14 -13.83
CA THR A 20 5.34 1.38 -14.26
C THR A 20 6.73 1.52 -13.65
N ILE A 21 7.34 2.69 -13.78
CA ILE A 21 8.55 3.10 -13.09
C ILE A 21 8.17 3.93 -11.85
N GLN A 22 8.74 3.61 -10.69
CA GLN A 22 8.61 4.44 -9.48
C GLN A 22 9.18 5.83 -9.77
N GLY A 23 8.37 6.86 -9.55
CA GLY A 23 8.73 8.26 -9.79
C GLY A 23 9.46 8.90 -8.61
N GLU A 24 9.27 8.39 -7.40
CA GLU A 24 9.63 9.11 -6.17
C GLU A 24 10.54 8.32 -5.22
N GLY A 25 11.25 9.06 -4.35
CA GLY A 25 12.04 8.51 -3.26
C GLY A 25 13.29 7.74 -3.69
N PHE A 26 13.78 6.91 -2.80
CA PHE A 26 15.00 6.11 -2.94
C PHE A 26 14.92 5.10 -4.10
N HIS A 27 13.71 4.71 -4.48
CA HIS A 27 13.47 3.76 -5.56
C HIS A 27 13.09 4.41 -6.89
N SER A 28 13.17 5.74 -7.03
CA SER A 28 12.98 6.44 -8.31
C SER A 28 13.76 5.79 -9.46
N GLY A 29 13.10 5.60 -10.60
CA GLY A 29 13.70 4.99 -11.80
C GLY A 29 13.66 3.46 -11.85
N LYS A 30 13.17 2.78 -10.80
CA LYS A 30 13.03 1.32 -10.78
C LYS A 30 11.65 0.89 -11.25
N ALA A 31 11.59 -0.17 -12.04
CA ALA A 31 10.32 -0.76 -12.45
C ALA A 31 9.63 -1.45 -11.28
N ALA A 32 8.35 -1.16 -11.08
CA ALA A 32 7.54 -1.70 -10.00
C ALA A 32 6.08 -1.87 -10.42
N TYR A 33 5.41 -2.83 -9.80
CA TYR A 33 3.97 -3.01 -9.90
C TYR A 33 3.30 -2.27 -8.75
N PHE A 34 2.43 -1.32 -9.07
CA PHE A 34 1.71 -0.53 -8.09
C PHE A 34 0.39 -1.19 -7.75
N ILE A 35 0.10 -1.29 -6.45
CA ILE A 35 -1.19 -1.70 -5.91
C ILE A 35 -1.69 -0.50 -5.10
N ARG A 36 -2.71 0.20 -5.62
CA ARG A 36 -3.35 1.31 -4.92
C ARG A 36 -4.63 0.82 -4.27
N LEU A 37 -4.66 0.81 -2.94
CA LEU A 37 -5.86 0.48 -2.19
C LEU A 37 -6.79 1.69 -2.08
N GLY A 38 -8.09 1.44 -1.96
CA GLY A 38 -9.08 2.44 -1.55
C GLY A 38 -9.20 2.50 -0.03
N GLY A 39 -9.75 3.58 0.52
CA GLY A 39 -9.92 3.82 1.95
C GLY A 39 -8.84 4.72 2.56
N CYS A 40 -9.23 5.91 3.02
CA CYS A 40 -8.34 6.80 3.79
C CYS A 40 -9.14 7.76 4.66
N ASP A 41 -8.80 7.82 5.95
CA ASP A 41 -9.39 8.76 6.91
C ASP A 41 -8.38 9.81 7.43
N VAL A 42 -7.16 9.84 6.90
CA VAL A 42 -6.08 10.74 7.36
C VAL A 42 -6.46 12.21 7.13
N GLY A 43 -7.28 12.50 6.10
CA GLY A 43 -7.90 13.81 5.91
C GLY A 43 -6.96 14.91 5.38
N CYS A 44 -5.98 14.55 4.55
CA CYS A 44 -5.03 15.52 3.99
C CYS A 44 -5.72 16.48 3.00
N HIS A 45 -5.73 17.78 3.29
CA HIS A 45 -6.37 18.78 2.43
C HIS A 45 -5.84 18.81 0.98
N TRP A 46 -4.53 18.62 0.83
CA TRP A 46 -3.78 18.59 -0.43
C TRP A 46 -3.50 17.17 -0.95
N CYS A 47 -4.36 16.21 -0.62
CA CYS A 47 -4.29 14.90 -1.26
C CYS A 47 -4.59 15.05 -2.76
N ASP A 48 -3.68 14.53 -3.58
CA ASP A 48 -3.73 14.47 -5.03
C ASP A 48 -4.65 13.34 -5.55
N VAL A 49 -4.92 12.33 -4.73
CA VAL A 49 -5.78 11.17 -5.07
C VAL A 49 -6.94 11.04 -4.07
N LYS A 50 -7.81 12.06 -4.00
CA LYS A 50 -8.97 12.07 -3.07
C LYS A 50 -10.00 11.00 -3.40
N GLU A 51 -10.04 10.55 -4.65
CA GLU A 51 -10.88 9.46 -5.13
C GLU A 51 -10.59 8.14 -4.40
N SER A 52 -9.38 7.99 -3.84
CA SER A 52 -9.01 6.83 -3.04
C SER A 52 -9.62 6.81 -1.64
N TRP A 53 -10.26 7.87 -1.15
CA TRP A 53 -10.64 7.95 0.27
C TRP A 53 -11.82 7.07 0.65
N ASP A 54 -12.81 6.94 -0.21
CA ASP A 54 -13.99 6.11 0.04
C ASP A 54 -13.75 4.69 -0.47
N ALA A 55 -13.53 3.76 0.47
CA ALA A 55 -13.31 2.35 0.15
C ALA A 55 -14.52 1.71 -0.54
N GLU A 56 -15.75 2.20 -0.34
CA GLU A 56 -16.95 1.59 -0.91
C GLU A 56 -17.07 1.81 -2.42
N LEU A 57 -16.34 2.78 -2.97
CA LEU A 57 -16.30 3.06 -4.41
C LEU A 57 -15.41 2.07 -5.19
N HIS A 58 -14.58 1.29 -4.50
CA HIS A 58 -13.56 0.45 -5.11
C HIS A 58 -13.92 -1.03 -4.99
N PRO A 59 -13.74 -1.84 -6.05
CA PRO A 59 -14.11 -3.25 -6.02
C PRO A 59 -13.28 -4.03 -4.99
N LEU A 60 -13.95 -4.87 -4.20
CA LEU A 60 -13.25 -5.87 -3.41
C LEU A 60 -12.64 -6.91 -4.33
N THR A 61 -11.32 -7.03 -4.26
CA THR A 61 -10.52 -7.93 -5.09
C THR A 61 -9.81 -8.92 -4.19
N TYR A 62 -9.84 -10.20 -4.57
CA TYR A 62 -9.09 -11.24 -3.87
C TYR A 62 -7.59 -10.94 -3.95
N THR A 63 -6.93 -11.00 -2.81
CA THR A 63 -5.48 -10.77 -2.70
C THR A 63 -4.69 -11.73 -3.60
N ASP A 64 -5.13 -12.98 -3.73
CA ASP A 64 -4.52 -13.95 -4.65
C ASP A 64 -4.56 -13.49 -6.11
N GLN A 65 -5.62 -12.80 -6.52
CA GLN A 65 -5.77 -12.28 -7.87
C GLN A 65 -4.83 -11.08 -8.10
N ILE A 66 -4.67 -10.21 -7.10
CA ILE A 66 -3.71 -9.09 -7.13
C ILE A 66 -2.29 -9.63 -7.25
N VAL A 67 -1.93 -10.62 -6.42
CA VAL A 67 -0.62 -11.28 -6.43
C VAL A 67 -0.35 -11.92 -7.79
N LYS A 68 -1.32 -12.64 -8.35
CA LYS A 68 -1.22 -13.27 -9.68
C LYS A 68 -1.04 -12.23 -10.80
N ASN A 69 -1.61 -11.04 -10.66
CA ASN A 69 -1.43 -9.96 -11.63
C ASN A 69 -0.03 -9.35 -11.52
N ALA A 70 0.44 -9.06 -10.31
CA ALA A 70 1.79 -8.56 -10.06
C ALA A 70 2.89 -9.52 -10.55
N GLU A 71 2.69 -10.83 -10.37
CA GLU A 71 3.69 -11.86 -10.71
C GLU A 71 4.06 -11.89 -12.20
N LYS A 72 3.15 -11.47 -13.09
CA LYS A 72 3.31 -11.46 -14.55
C LYS A 72 4.45 -10.53 -15.01
N TYR A 73 4.85 -9.57 -14.18
CA TYR A 73 5.80 -8.53 -14.58
C TYR A 73 7.24 -8.83 -14.11
N PRO A 74 8.25 -8.47 -14.93
CA PRO A 74 9.64 -8.87 -14.69
C PRO A 74 10.33 -8.06 -13.59
N GLY A 75 9.82 -6.89 -13.19
CA GLY A 75 10.47 -6.01 -12.21
C GLY A 75 10.60 -6.63 -10.81
N LYS A 76 9.79 -7.66 -10.49
CA LYS A 76 9.78 -8.38 -9.20
C LYS A 76 9.86 -7.45 -7.98
N ALA A 77 9.16 -6.32 -8.09
CA ALA A 77 9.00 -5.33 -7.04
C ALA A 77 7.56 -4.80 -7.10
N VAL A 78 6.95 -4.68 -5.93
CA VAL A 78 5.60 -4.15 -5.74
C VAL A 78 5.67 -2.95 -4.81
N VAL A 79 4.95 -1.89 -5.16
CA VAL A 79 4.69 -0.74 -4.28
C VAL A 79 3.22 -0.77 -3.89
N VAL A 80 2.96 -1.02 -2.61
CA VAL A 80 1.62 -0.92 -2.02
C VAL A 80 1.43 0.50 -1.50
N THR A 81 0.39 1.16 -1.98
CA THR A 81 0.08 2.57 -1.69
C THR A 81 -1.44 2.72 -1.65
N GLY A 82 -1.93 3.95 -1.63
CA GLY A 82 -3.33 4.23 -1.95
C GLY A 82 -4.25 4.18 -0.77
N GLY A 83 -5.15 5.17 -0.76
CA GLY A 83 -5.74 5.62 0.48
C GLY A 83 -4.64 5.69 1.56
N GLU A 84 -4.92 5.12 2.73
CA GLU A 84 -3.89 4.73 3.69
C GLU A 84 -3.84 3.20 3.74
N PRO A 85 -2.80 2.54 3.20
CA PRO A 85 -2.77 1.08 3.11
C PRO A 85 -2.81 0.38 4.48
N LEU A 86 -2.24 1.00 5.53
CA LEU A 86 -2.18 0.40 6.87
C LEU A 86 -3.51 0.41 7.63
N ILE A 87 -4.61 0.88 7.04
CA ILE A 87 -5.95 0.62 7.60
C ILE A 87 -6.37 -0.84 7.42
N TYR A 88 -5.70 -1.58 6.53
CA TYR A 88 -5.95 -2.99 6.27
C TYR A 88 -4.85 -3.89 6.84
N ASN A 89 -5.18 -5.16 7.01
CA ASN A 89 -4.18 -6.18 7.28
C ASN A 89 -3.50 -6.61 5.96
N LEU A 90 -2.19 -6.40 5.87
CA LEU A 90 -1.39 -6.68 4.68
C LEU A 90 -0.44 -7.89 4.87
N ASP A 91 -0.57 -8.63 5.97
CA ASP A 91 0.21 -9.85 6.25
C ASP A 91 0.08 -10.87 5.12
N TYR A 92 -1.16 -11.15 4.70
CA TYR A 92 -1.44 -12.13 3.65
C TYR A 92 -0.86 -11.70 2.30
N LEU A 93 -1.09 -10.43 1.90
CA LEU A 93 -0.58 -9.86 0.65
C LEU A 93 0.95 -9.93 0.58
N THR A 94 1.63 -9.44 1.63
CA THR A 94 3.10 -9.40 1.65
C THR A 94 3.71 -10.80 1.66
N SER A 95 3.17 -11.72 2.46
CA SER A 95 3.58 -13.13 2.48
C SER A 95 3.46 -13.77 1.08
N GLU A 96 2.33 -13.61 0.40
CA GLU A 96 2.11 -14.21 -0.92
C GLU A 96 3.00 -13.60 -2.02
N LEU A 97 3.26 -12.29 -1.98
CA LEU A 97 4.21 -11.65 -2.89
C LEU A 97 5.64 -12.16 -2.68
N GLN A 98 6.09 -12.20 -1.43
CA GLN A 98 7.47 -12.61 -1.09
C GLN A 98 7.73 -14.09 -1.40
N LYS A 99 6.74 -14.98 -1.23
CA LYS A 99 6.82 -16.39 -1.66
C LYS A 99 7.14 -16.54 -3.16
N ARG A 100 6.80 -15.54 -3.97
CA ARG A 100 7.07 -15.48 -5.41
C ARG A 100 8.35 -14.71 -5.76
N GLY A 101 9.16 -14.38 -4.75
CA GLY A 101 10.39 -13.61 -4.90
C GLY A 101 10.17 -12.14 -5.29
N ILE A 102 8.97 -11.61 -5.03
CA ILE A 102 8.62 -10.21 -5.33
C ILE A 102 8.95 -9.36 -4.10
N LYS A 103 9.77 -8.33 -4.27
CA LYS A 103 10.06 -7.34 -3.22
C LYS A 103 8.84 -6.49 -2.93
N THR A 104 8.64 -6.15 -1.67
CA THR A 104 7.47 -5.48 -1.14
C THR A 104 7.84 -4.14 -0.54
N PHE A 105 7.36 -3.06 -1.15
CA PHE A 105 7.54 -1.70 -0.69
C PHE A 105 6.19 -1.11 -0.29
N ILE A 106 6.15 -0.29 0.75
CA ILE A 106 4.94 0.43 1.17
C ILE A 106 5.16 1.93 1.18
N GLU A 107 4.14 2.67 0.74
CA GLU A 107 4.02 4.11 0.96
C GLU A 107 2.87 4.37 1.94
N THR A 108 3.18 4.90 3.11
CA THR A 108 2.19 5.09 4.19
C THR A 108 2.41 6.42 4.91
N SER A 109 1.33 6.98 5.49
CA SER A 109 1.45 8.07 6.47
C SER A 109 2.02 7.63 7.81
N GLY A 110 1.98 6.32 8.10
CA GLY A 110 2.35 5.72 9.37
C GLY A 110 1.32 5.94 10.49
N ALA A 111 0.12 6.41 10.18
CA ALA A 111 -0.91 6.71 11.18
C ALA A 111 -1.53 5.48 11.87
N TYR A 112 -1.23 4.28 11.38
CA TYR A 112 -1.85 3.01 11.78
C TYR A 112 -0.80 1.95 12.11
N PRO A 113 -1.11 0.92 12.93
CA PRO A 113 -0.19 -0.17 13.20
C PRO A 113 0.35 -0.81 11.92
N LEU A 114 1.65 -1.13 11.90
CA LEU A 114 2.27 -1.77 10.76
C LEU A 114 1.80 -3.22 10.66
N SER A 115 1.04 -3.54 9.62
CA SER A 115 0.77 -4.91 9.16
C SER A 115 1.66 -5.22 7.95
N GLY A 116 1.90 -6.49 7.68
CA GLY A 116 2.77 -6.96 6.61
C GLY A 116 4.24 -7.01 6.97
N THR A 117 5.00 -7.70 6.13
CA THR A 117 6.47 -7.69 6.14
C THR A 117 6.96 -6.89 4.93
N TRP A 118 7.83 -5.91 5.14
CA TRP A 118 8.23 -4.96 4.09
C TRP A 118 9.74 -4.95 3.88
N ASP A 119 10.16 -4.98 2.62
CA ASP A 119 11.56 -4.76 2.23
C ASP A 119 11.94 -3.28 2.28
N TRP A 120 10.96 -2.39 2.13
CA TRP A 120 11.15 -0.94 2.20
C TRP A 120 9.88 -0.24 2.67
N ILE A 121 10.03 0.69 3.61
CA ILE A 121 8.94 1.52 4.12
C ILE A 121 9.24 2.97 3.78
N CYS A 122 8.44 3.55 2.90
CA CYS A 122 8.40 4.99 2.62
C CYS A 122 7.39 5.64 3.53
N LEU A 123 7.89 6.38 4.53
CA LEU A 123 7.05 7.08 5.49
C LEU A 123 6.87 8.53 5.04
N SER A 124 5.62 8.95 4.86
CA SER A 124 5.27 10.35 4.57
C SER A 124 4.36 10.92 5.66
N PRO A 125 4.93 11.40 6.78
CA PRO A 125 4.16 11.89 7.93
C PRO A 125 3.18 12.99 7.53
N LYS A 126 1.98 12.95 8.09
CA LYS A 126 0.95 13.97 7.85
C LYS A 126 0.68 14.75 9.13
N LYS A 127 0.53 16.07 9.01
CA LYS A 127 0.32 16.96 10.18
C LYS A 127 -0.98 16.66 10.93
N PHE A 128 -1.99 16.14 10.24
CA PHE A 128 -3.33 15.91 10.78
C PHE A 128 -3.45 14.60 11.56
N LYS A 129 -2.61 13.61 11.24
CA LYS A 129 -2.55 12.32 11.92
C LYS A 129 -1.09 11.88 11.96
N ALA A 130 -0.46 12.09 13.10
CA ALA A 130 0.97 11.83 13.28
C ALA A 130 1.28 10.34 13.07
N PRO A 131 2.45 10.01 12.49
CA PRO A 131 2.88 8.63 12.41
C PRO A 131 3.06 8.07 13.81
N ARG A 132 2.80 6.77 13.96
CA ARG A 132 3.05 6.10 15.22
C ARG A 132 4.56 6.03 15.49
N PRO A 133 5.00 6.17 16.75
CA PRO A 133 6.43 6.17 17.09
C PRO A 133 7.18 4.88 16.77
N ASP A 134 6.47 3.75 16.67
CA ASP A 134 7.00 2.43 16.34
C ASP A 134 7.32 2.24 14.85
N ILE A 135 6.79 3.11 13.96
CA ILE A 135 7.00 3.00 12.51
C ILE A 135 8.21 3.79 12.03
N ALA A 136 8.45 4.98 12.56
CA ALA A 136 9.55 5.84 12.12
C ALA A 136 10.94 5.16 12.17
N PRO A 137 11.27 4.34 13.19
CA PRO A 137 12.55 3.61 13.21
C PRO A 137 12.67 2.51 12.14
N LEU A 138 11.55 2.05 11.57
CA LEU A 138 11.51 1.01 10.53
C LEU A 138 11.51 1.61 9.12
N ALA A 139 11.35 2.93 8.99
CA ALA A 139 11.30 3.62 7.71
C ALA A 139 12.65 3.56 6.99
N GLY A 140 12.64 3.07 5.75
CA GLY A 140 13.80 3.13 4.85
C GLY A 140 14.01 4.54 4.30
N GLU A 141 12.94 5.32 4.19
CA GLU A 141 13.00 6.73 3.84
C GLU A 141 11.90 7.55 4.51
N LEU A 142 12.18 8.85 4.65
CA LEU A 142 11.23 9.86 5.06
C LEU A 142 10.95 10.79 3.88
N LYS A 143 9.70 10.80 3.39
CA LYS A 143 9.24 11.69 2.33
C LYS A 143 8.67 12.97 2.96
N VAL A 144 9.53 13.98 3.12
CA VAL A 144 9.22 15.34 3.62
C VAL A 144 9.00 16.36 2.52
#